data_AF-A0A0N0VDV2-F1
#
_entry.id   AF-A0A0N0VDV2-F1
#
_cell.length_a   1.000
_cell.length_b   1.000
_cell.length_c   1.000
_cell.angle_alpha   90.00
_cell.angle_beta   90.00
_cell.angle_gamma   90.00
#
_symmetry.space_group_name_H-M   'P 1'
#
loop_
_entity.id
_entity.type
_entity.pdbx_description
1 polymer ?
#
loop_
_entity_poly.entity_id
_entity_poly.type
_entity_poly.pdbx_seq_one_letter_code
_entity_poly.pdbx_strand_id
1 'polypeptide(L)'
;MSMTQNIVRRIFGDRKLPENLSDEEYDKYMHDNFPKWMKEFEDGGFLEQTKLPPIKSEEELVAKLQEHKDDLLVIKYWKHGCIPCLTFAEMYKETAERCARENKRIVWYSVDTKALSTRQLIDYQLISGTPTIQTFTGRKQVGNEIRAVNSEELLAELNRRLPKAP
;
A
#
# COMPACT_ATOMS: atom_id res chain seq x y z
N MET A 1 21.86 -0.08 -0.64
CA MET A 1 20.92 -0.57 -1.68
C MET A 1 19.58 0.10 -1.44
N SER A 2 18.93 0.64 -2.48
CA SER A 2 17.62 1.26 -2.30
C SER A 2 16.54 0.21 -2.03
N MET A 3 15.46 0.55 -1.32
CA MET A 3 14.36 -0.39 -1.04
C MET A 3 13.77 -0.97 -2.34
N THR A 4 13.71 -0.18 -3.40
CA THR A 4 13.26 -0.62 -4.73
C THR A 4 14.20 -1.66 -5.35
N GLN A 5 15.52 -1.51 -5.20
CA GLN A 5 16.48 -2.53 -5.66
C GLN A 5 16.32 -3.85 -4.89
N ASN A 6 15.92 -3.79 -3.62
CA ASN A 6 15.68 -4.99 -2.82
C ASN A 6 14.40 -5.73 -3.24
N ILE A 7 13.29 -5.04 -3.51
CA ILE A 7 12.06 -5.72 -3.94
C ILE A 7 12.21 -6.34 -5.33
N VAL A 8 12.84 -5.63 -6.26
CA VAL A 8 13.15 -6.14 -7.62
C VAL A 8 14.00 -7.39 -7.49
N ARG A 9 15.07 -7.36 -6.69
CA ARG A 9 15.85 -8.58 -6.40
C ARG A 9 15.05 -9.69 -5.73
N ARG A 10 14.04 -9.41 -4.92
CA ARG A 10 13.21 -10.47 -4.33
C ARG A 10 12.24 -11.09 -5.33
N ILE A 11 11.76 -10.30 -6.30
CA ILE A 11 10.88 -10.77 -7.37
C ILE A 11 11.67 -11.57 -8.42
N PHE A 12 12.91 -11.16 -8.73
CA PHE A 12 13.72 -11.74 -9.81
C PHE A 12 14.93 -12.56 -9.35
N GLY A 13 15.32 -12.51 -8.07
CA GLY A 13 16.67 -12.85 -7.60
C GLY A 13 17.10 -14.29 -7.80
N ASP A 14 16.14 -15.21 -7.87
CA ASP A 14 16.40 -16.63 -8.13
C ASP A 14 16.22 -17.00 -9.60
N ARG A 15 15.80 -16.05 -10.45
CA ARG A 15 15.51 -16.30 -11.87
C ARG A 15 16.75 -16.00 -12.70
N LYS A 16 17.18 -16.98 -13.49
CA LYS A 16 18.25 -16.78 -14.49
C LYS A 16 17.70 -15.94 -15.64
N LEU A 17 18.19 -14.70 -15.75
CA LEU A 17 17.90 -13.86 -16.91
C LEU A 17 18.68 -14.38 -18.13
N PRO A 18 18.09 -14.36 -19.33
CA PRO A 18 18.79 -14.79 -20.53
C PRO A 18 19.89 -13.79 -20.91
N GLU A 19 21.09 -14.29 -21.22
CA GLU A 19 22.28 -13.46 -21.47
C GLU A 19 22.56 -13.22 -22.97
N ASN A 20 21.90 -13.97 -23.86
CA ASN A 20 22.20 -14.02 -25.30
C ASN A 20 21.02 -13.60 -26.19
N LEU A 21 20.12 -12.73 -25.70
CA LEU A 21 19.02 -12.19 -26.51
C LEU A 21 19.42 -10.85 -27.14
N SER A 22 18.90 -10.56 -28.33
CA SER A 22 18.87 -9.19 -28.83
C SER A 22 17.96 -8.31 -27.95
N ASP A 23 18.09 -6.99 -28.04
CA ASP A 23 17.28 -6.06 -27.24
C ASP A 23 15.76 -6.27 -27.44
N GLU A 24 15.32 -6.49 -28.69
CA GLU A 24 13.90 -6.73 -29.01
C GLU A 24 13.39 -8.07 -28.43
N GLU A 25 14.21 -9.12 -28.48
CA GLU A 25 13.89 -10.42 -27.90
C GLU A 25 13.89 -10.37 -26.36
N TYR A 26 14.80 -9.60 -25.78
CA TYR A 26 14.86 -9.37 -24.34
C TYR A 26 13.63 -8.60 -23.85
N ASP A 27 13.24 -7.53 -24.55
CA ASP A 27 12.05 -6.75 -24.23
C ASP A 27 10.78 -7.60 -24.30
N LYS A 28 10.64 -8.41 -25.35
CA LYS A 28 9.54 -9.38 -25.47
C LYS A 28 9.55 -10.40 -24.34
N TYR A 29 10.73 -10.97 -24.04
CA TYR A 29 10.90 -11.92 -22.95
C TYR A 29 10.48 -11.31 -21.61
N MET A 30 10.93 -10.09 -21.31
CA MET A 30 10.54 -9.38 -20.08
C MET A 30 9.05 -9.07 -20.05
N HIS A 31 8.47 -8.62 -21.16
CA HIS A 31 7.04 -8.36 -21.26
C HIS A 31 6.18 -9.60 -20.93
N ASP A 32 6.57 -10.77 -21.45
CA ASP A 32 5.81 -12.02 -21.29
C ASP A 32 5.97 -12.67 -19.90
N ASN A 33 7.08 -12.40 -19.22
CA ASN A 33 7.46 -13.07 -17.99
C ASN A 33 7.27 -12.19 -16.74
N PHE A 34 7.56 -10.90 -16.83
CA PHE A 34 7.49 -9.99 -15.69
C PHE A 34 6.13 -10.00 -14.96
N PRO A 35 4.96 -9.97 -15.65
CA PRO A 35 3.67 -10.03 -14.97
C PRO A 35 3.43 -11.35 -14.23
N LYS A 36 3.90 -12.47 -14.80
CA LYS A 36 3.79 -13.80 -14.18
C LYS A 36 4.62 -13.87 -12.91
N TRP A 37 5.84 -13.36 -12.97
CA TRP A 37 6.78 -13.36 -11.85
C TRP A 37 6.30 -12.47 -10.70
N MET A 38 5.72 -11.31 -11.03
CA MET A 38 5.05 -10.45 -10.06
C MET A 38 3.90 -11.17 -9.38
N LYS A 39 3.04 -11.84 -10.15
CA LYS A 39 1.91 -12.62 -9.61
C LYS A 39 2.38 -13.76 -8.71
N GLU A 40 3.40 -14.51 -9.13
CA GLU A 40 4.00 -15.59 -8.33
C GLU A 40 4.58 -15.07 -7.00
N PHE A 41 5.25 -13.91 -7.03
CA PHE A 41 5.78 -13.29 -5.81
C PHE A 41 4.66 -12.82 -4.86
N GLU A 42 3.63 -12.19 -5.41
CA GLU A 42 2.45 -11.72 -4.66
C GLU A 42 1.69 -12.89 -4.02
N ASP A 43 1.37 -13.91 -4.84
CA ASP A 43 0.61 -15.10 -4.45
C ASP A 43 1.47 -16.06 -3.59
N GLY A 44 2.80 -15.96 -3.64
CA GLY A 44 3.76 -16.71 -2.83
C GLY A 44 3.79 -16.35 -1.35
N GLY A 45 2.80 -15.57 -0.87
CA GLY A 45 2.58 -15.24 0.54
C GLY A 45 3.03 -13.83 0.93
N PHE A 46 3.68 -13.08 0.04
CA PHE A 46 4.11 -11.72 0.35
C PHE A 46 2.94 -10.78 0.64
N LEU A 47 1.87 -10.85 -0.17
CA LEU A 47 0.66 -10.06 0.10
C LEU A 47 0.00 -10.47 1.41
N GLU A 48 -0.04 -11.77 1.72
CA GLU A 48 -0.63 -12.27 2.96
C GLU A 48 0.14 -11.81 4.20
N GLN A 49 1.47 -11.74 4.14
CA GLN A 49 2.32 -11.25 5.24
C GLN A 49 2.19 -9.74 5.46
N THR A 50 1.99 -8.99 4.37
CA THR A 50 1.97 -7.52 4.40
C THR A 50 0.57 -6.92 4.36
N LYS A 51 -0.48 -7.76 4.41
CA LYS A 51 -1.87 -7.27 4.32
C LYS A 51 -2.26 -6.39 5.51
N LEU A 52 -3.02 -5.37 5.17
CA LEU A 52 -3.80 -4.55 6.09
C LEU A 52 -5.28 -4.93 5.95
N PRO A 53 -6.12 -4.73 6.98
CA PRO A 53 -7.56 -4.97 6.89
C PRO A 53 -8.17 -4.28 5.66
N PRO A 54 -8.95 -4.98 4.82
CA PRO A 54 -9.48 -4.40 3.59
C PRO A 54 -10.74 -3.56 3.85
N ILE A 55 -10.95 -2.54 3.03
CA ILE A 55 -12.23 -1.86 2.79
C ILE A 55 -12.64 -2.18 1.34
N LYS A 56 -13.85 -2.71 1.16
CA LYS A 56 -14.33 -3.28 -0.09
C LYS A 56 -15.37 -2.42 -0.81
N SER A 57 -15.91 -1.40 -0.15
CA SER A 57 -16.88 -0.47 -0.74
C SER A 57 -16.86 0.92 -0.08
N GLU A 58 -17.57 1.87 -0.66
CA GLU A 58 -17.75 3.21 -0.09
C GLU A 58 -18.53 3.16 1.23
N GLU A 59 -19.57 2.32 1.32
CA GLU A 59 -20.37 2.16 2.53
C GLU A 59 -19.53 1.63 3.69
N GLU A 60 -18.62 0.69 3.40
CA GLU A 60 -17.69 0.18 4.41
C GLU A 60 -16.71 1.26 4.87
N LEU A 61 -16.20 2.12 3.97
CA LEU A 61 -15.40 3.27 4.37
C LEU A 61 -16.18 4.19 5.32
N VAL A 62 -17.41 4.56 4.95
CA VAL A 62 -18.24 5.46 5.76
C VAL A 62 -18.52 4.84 7.14
N ALA A 63 -18.78 3.54 7.19
CA ALA A 63 -18.94 2.80 8.44
C ALA A 63 -17.66 2.86 9.31
N LYS A 64 -16.47 2.65 8.72
CA LYS A 64 -15.19 2.74 9.44
C LYS A 64 -14.86 4.14 9.92
N LEU A 65 -15.16 5.17 9.14
CA LEU A 65 -15.03 6.56 9.57
C LEU A 65 -15.93 6.88 10.77
N GLN A 66 -17.11 6.28 10.83
CA GLN A 66 -18.03 6.45 11.95
C GLN A 66 -17.61 5.65 13.19
N GLU A 67 -17.15 4.41 13.01
CA GLU A 67 -16.65 3.53 14.07
C GLU A 67 -15.43 4.15 14.76
N HIS A 68 -14.50 4.71 13.97
CA HIS A 68 -13.24 5.28 14.44
C HIS A 68 -13.25 6.80 14.47
N LYS A 69 -14.41 7.41 14.79
CA LYS A 69 -14.62 8.87 14.68
C LYS A 69 -13.62 9.71 15.48
N ASP A 70 -13.09 9.16 16.57
CA ASP A 70 -12.18 9.84 17.48
C ASP A 70 -10.71 9.44 17.25
N ASP A 71 -10.45 8.49 16.34
CA ASP A 71 -9.11 7.99 16.01
C ASP A 71 -8.63 8.56 14.66
N LEU A 72 -7.33 8.35 14.36
CA LEU A 72 -6.78 8.61 13.03
C LEU A 72 -6.94 7.36 12.16
N LEU A 73 -7.80 7.42 11.16
CA LEU A 73 -7.93 6.36 10.16
C LEU A 73 -6.89 6.55 9.05
N VAL A 74 -6.13 5.51 8.72
CA VAL A 74 -5.11 5.52 7.66
C VAL A 74 -5.52 4.52 6.58
N ILE A 75 -5.61 4.98 5.34
CA ILE A 75 -6.05 4.15 4.21
C ILE A 75 -4.94 4.08 3.18
N LYS A 76 -4.44 2.86 2.95
CA LYS A 76 -3.52 2.53 1.88
C LYS A 76 -4.30 2.09 0.63
N TYR A 77 -4.24 2.90 -0.42
CA TYR A 77 -4.73 2.51 -1.75
C TYR A 77 -3.62 1.78 -2.51
N TRP A 78 -3.93 0.62 -3.09
CA TRP A 78 -2.95 -0.23 -3.78
C TRP A 78 -3.58 -0.96 -4.97
N LYS A 79 -2.78 -1.71 -5.73
CA LYS A 79 -3.22 -2.66 -6.76
C LYS A 79 -2.19 -3.76 -6.95
N HIS A 80 -2.61 -4.88 -7.52
CA HIS A 80 -1.70 -5.92 -8.02
C HIS A 80 -0.72 -5.39 -9.07
N GLY A 81 0.49 -5.95 -9.09
CA GLY A 81 1.55 -5.58 -10.03
C GLY A 81 2.18 -4.21 -9.76
N CYS A 82 1.84 -3.54 -8.66
CA CYS A 82 2.36 -2.23 -8.31
C CYS A 82 3.70 -2.35 -7.58
N ILE A 83 4.83 -2.24 -8.30
CA ILE A 83 6.18 -2.33 -7.70
C ILE A 83 6.35 -1.38 -6.52
N PRO A 84 5.93 -0.10 -6.58
CA PRO A 84 6.04 0.79 -5.42
C PRO A 84 5.16 0.32 -4.24
N CYS A 85 4.00 -0.27 -4.50
CA CYS A 85 3.12 -0.80 -3.45
C CYS A 85 3.77 -1.98 -2.72
N LEU A 86 4.49 -2.83 -3.44
CA LEU A 86 5.26 -3.95 -2.88
C LEU A 86 6.50 -3.46 -2.14
N THR A 87 7.21 -2.48 -2.72
CA THR A 87 8.43 -1.88 -2.13
C THR A 87 8.20 -1.41 -0.70
N PHE A 88 7.06 -0.78 -0.44
CA PHE A 88 6.73 -0.19 0.86
C PHE A 88 5.77 -1.04 1.71
N ALA A 89 5.39 -2.25 1.25
CA ALA A 89 4.36 -3.05 1.91
C ALA A 89 4.74 -3.43 3.35
N GLU A 90 5.99 -3.88 3.54
CA GLU A 90 6.55 -4.22 4.85
C GLU A 90 6.61 -2.98 5.76
N MET A 91 7.07 -1.84 5.25
CA MET A 91 7.11 -0.56 5.98
C MET A 91 5.72 -0.17 6.54
N TYR A 92 4.67 -0.27 5.72
CA TYR A 92 3.31 0.04 6.17
C TYR A 92 2.83 -0.95 7.24
N LYS A 93 3.10 -2.24 7.04
CA LYS A 93 2.71 -3.30 7.99
C LYS A 93 3.40 -3.14 9.34
N GLU A 94 4.72 -2.97 9.34
CA GLU A 94 5.52 -2.75 10.54
C GLU A 94 5.10 -1.48 11.28
N THR A 95 4.79 -0.40 10.55
CA THR A 95 4.31 0.84 11.16
C THR A 95 2.94 0.63 11.80
N ALA A 96 2.02 -0.07 11.13
CA ALA A 96 0.71 -0.40 11.70
C ALA A 96 0.82 -1.24 12.99
N GLU A 97 1.68 -2.26 12.98
CA GLU A 97 1.95 -3.09 14.16
C GLU A 97 2.61 -2.30 15.28
N ARG A 98 3.55 -1.42 14.96
CA ARG A 98 4.17 -0.52 15.94
C ARG A 98 3.14 0.40 16.58
N CYS A 99 2.26 1.02 15.79
CA CYS A 99 1.17 1.85 16.31
C CYS A 99 0.26 1.05 17.27
N ALA A 100 -0.09 -0.19 16.91
CA ALA A 100 -0.90 -1.05 17.75
C ALA A 100 -0.20 -1.42 19.08
N ARG A 101 1.09 -1.81 19.03
CA ARG A 101 1.88 -2.10 20.24
C ARG A 101 2.04 -0.88 21.16
N GLU A 102 2.20 0.30 20.58
CA GLU A 102 2.32 1.56 21.32
C GLU A 102 0.95 2.12 21.76
N ASN A 103 -0.13 1.38 21.54
CA ASN A 103 -1.51 1.77 21.86
C ASN A 103 -1.88 3.16 21.31
N LYS A 104 -1.38 3.47 20.10
CA LYS A 104 -1.73 4.71 19.40
C LYS A 104 -3.14 4.62 18.86
N ARG A 105 -3.83 5.75 18.86
CA ARG A 105 -5.17 5.94 18.29
C ARG A 105 -5.13 6.04 16.76
N ILE A 106 -4.55 5.03 16.12
CA ILE A 106 -4.32 4.97 14.68
C ILE A 106 -4.82 3.62 14.19
N VAL A 107 -5.74 3.64 13.24
CA VAL A 107 -6.35 2.42 12.67
C VAL A 107 -6.05 2.36 11.18
N TRP A 108 -5.56 1.20 10.73
CA TRP A 108 -5.10 1.01 9.36
C TRP A 108 -6.04 0.15 8.54
N TYR A 109 -6.31 0.60 7.32
CA TYR A 109 -7.05 -0.14 6.31
C TYR A 109 -6.35 -0.07 4.95
N SER A 110 -6.78 -0.92 4.03
CA SER A 110 -6.35 -0.88 2.64
C SER A 110 -7.51 -1.02 1.67
N VAL A 111 -7.35 -0.43 0.49
CA VAL A 111 -8.32 -0.51 -0.61
C VAL A 111 -7.58 -0.95 -1.87
N ASP A 112 -8.03 -2.04 -2.48
CA ASP A 112 -7.59 -2.40 -3.83
C ASP A 112 -8.31 -1.50 -4.84
N THR A 113 -7.53 -0.69 -5.55
CA THR A 113 -8.02 0.28 -6.55
C THR A 113 -8.51 -0.38 -7.85
N LYS A 114 -8.28 -1.69 -8.03
CA LYS A 114 -8.71 -2.45 -9.21
C LYS A 114 -9.88 -3.40 -8.94
N ALA A 115 -10.31 -3.54 -7.68
CA ALA A 115 -11.52 -4.28 -7.36
C ALA A 115 -12.76 -3.55 -7.91
N LEU A 116 -13.69 -4.29 -8.53
CA LEU A 116 -14.91 -3.69 -9.10
C LEU A 116 -15.77 -2.98 -8.04
N SER A 117 -15.82 -3.53 -6.82
CA SER A 117 -16.64 -3.01 -5.72
C SER A 117 -16.12 -1.70 -5.14
N THR A 118 -14.87 -1.32 -5.40
CA THR A 118 -14.23 -0.12 -4.85
C THR A 118 -14.20 1.04 -5.86
N ARG A 119 -14.61 0.82 -7.12
CA ARG A 119 -14.49 1.82 -8.19
C ARG A 119 -15.08 3.19 -7.83
N GLN A 120 -16.31 3.20 -7.32
CA GLN A 120 -16.98 4.42 -6.89
C GLN A 120 -16.22 5.13 -5.77
N LEU A 121 -15.69 4.37 -4.81
CA LEU A 121 -14.85 4.89 -3.73
C LEU A 121 -13.56 5.52 -4.27
N ILE A 122 -12.90 4.90 -5.24
CA ILE A 122 -11.67 5.44 -5.87
C ILE A 122 -11.96 6.76 -6.57
N ASP A 123 -13.04 6.82 -7.34
CA ASP A 123 -13.46 8.02 -8.07
C ASP A 123 -13.80 9.16 -7.09
N TYR A 124 -14.55 8.85 -6.02
CA TYR A 124 -14.94 9.84 -5.01
C TYR A 124 -13.75 10.39 -4.21
N GLN A 125 -12.78 9.53 -3.88
CA GLN A 125 -11.56 9.92 -3.14
C GLN A 125 -10.45 10.50 -4.04
N LEU A 126 -10.73 10.65 -5.35
CA LEU A 126 -9.82 11.22 -6.36
C LEU A 126 -8.45 10.53 -6.40
N ILE A 127 -8.43 9.21 -6.25
CA ILE A 127 -7.20 8.42 -6.25
C ILE A 127 -6.68 8.26 -7.69
N SER A 128 -5.56 8.91 -7.98
CA SER A 128 -4.95 8.92 -9.33
C SER A 128 -3.74 7.99 -9.47
N GLY A 129 -3.23 7.44 -8.35
CA GLY A 129 -2.00 6.66 -8.31
C GLY A 129 -1.99 5.64 -7.17
N THR A 130 -0.97 4.79 -7.18
CA THR A 130 -0.74 3.77 -6.14
C THR A 130 0.76 3.56 -5.91
N PRO A 131 1.22 3.34 -4.66
CA PRO A 131 0.43 3.43 -3.45
C PRO A 131 0.09 4.89 -3.15
N THR A 132 -1.09 5.12 -2.57
CA THR A 132 -1.50 6.43 -2.04
C THR A 132 -1.96 6.22 -0.61
N ILE A 133 -1.50 7.08 0.30
CA ILE A 133 -1.87 7.04 1.71
C ILE A 133 -2.68 8.28 2.05
N GLN A 134 -3.96 8.08 2.36
CA GLN A 134 -4.83 9.13 2.88
C GLN A 134 -5.13 8.88 4.36
N THR A 135 -5.36 9.97 5.09
CA THR A 135 -5.64 9.95 6.52
C THR A 135 -6.92 10.70 6.82
N PHE A 136 -7.70 10.20 7.76
CA PHE A 136 -8.99 10.77 8.13
C PHE A 136 -9.14 10.88 9.65
N THR A 137 -9.86 11.90 10.10
CA THR A 137 -10.32 12.03 11.48
C THR A 137 -11.80 12.39 11.44
N GLY A 138 -12.62 11.66 12.19
CA GLY A 138 -14.07 11.72 12.00
C GLY A 138 -14.44 11.34 10.56
N ARG A 139 -15.08 12.27 9.84
CA ARG A 139 -15.51 12.08 8.44
C ARG A 139 -14.75 12.96 7.44
N LYS A 140 -13.58 13.48 7.82
CA LYS A 140 -12.82 14.41 6.99
C LYS A 140 -11.41 13.89 6.76
N GLN A 141 -10.94 14.00 5.53
CA GLN A 141 -9.53 13.82 5.24
C GLN A 141 -8.71 14.90 5.97
N VAL A 142 -7.59 14.49 6.57
CA VAL A 142 -6.68 15.38 7.29
C VAL A 142 -5.32 15.40 6.62
N GLY A 143 -4.91 16.58 6.16
CA GLY A 143 -3.66 16.77 5.43
C GLY A 143 -3.66 16.20 4.01
N ASN A 144 -2.52 16.37 3.35
CA ASN A 144 -2.26 15.82 2.03
C ASN A 144 -1.80 14.35 2.12
N GLU A 145 -1.76 13.70 0.96
CA GLU A 145 -1.15 12.38 0.78
C GLU A 145 0.23 12.29 1.45
N ILE A 146 0.47 11.21 2.20
CA ILE A 146 1.76 10.95 2.83
C ILE A 146 2.72 10.35 1.79
N ARG A 147 3.90 10.98 1.64
CA ARG A 147 4.97 10.57 0.71
C ARG A 147 6.22 10.01 1.40
N ALA A 148 6.05 9.50 2.62
CA ALA A 148 7.14 8.94 3.41
C ALA A 148 7.79 7.74 2.70
N VAL A 149 9.12 7.68 2.73
CA VAL A 149 9.90 6.59 2.12
C VAL A 149 10.55 5.67 3.15
N ASN A 150 10.32 5.92 4.44
CA ASN A 150 10.73 5.07 5.54
C ASN A 150 9.73 5.15 6.71
N SER A 151 9.82 4.19 7.64
CA SER A 151 8.89 4.05 8.77
C SER A 151 8.92 5.24 9.74
N GLU A 152 10.07 5.88 9.92
CA GLU A 152 10.21 7.01 10.85
C GLU A 152 9.53 8.27 10.31
N GLU A 153 9.70 8.57 9.02
CA GLU A 153 8.95 9.64 8.35
C GLU A 153 7.45 9.39 8.38
N LEU A 154 7.03 8.16 8.08
CA LEU A 154 5.63 7.78 8.09
C LEU A 154 5.03 7.96 9.50
N LEU A 155 5.72 7.48 10.54
CA LEU A 155 5.26 7.62 11.91
C LEU A 155 5.24 9.07 12.36
N ALA A 156 6.22 9.89 11.97
CA ALA A 156 6.23 11.32 12.25
C ALA A 156 5.02 12.04 11.62
N GLU A 157 4.72 11.72 10.36
CA GLU A 157 3.55 12.24 9.65
C GLU A 157 2.23 11.85 10.34
N LEU A 158 2.12 10.60 10.80
CA LEU A 158 0.93 10.13 11.51
C LEU A 158 0.78 10.79 12.89
N ASN A 159 1.86 10.92 13.65
CA ASN A 159 1.83 11.58 14.95
C ASN A 159 1.40 13.05 14.85
N ARG A 160 1.79 13.77 13.79
CA ARG A 160 1.36 15.15 13.55
C ARG A 160 -0.15 15.27 13.28
N ARG A 161 -0.77 14.22 12.76
CA ARG A 161 -2.18 14.17 12.37
C ARG A 161 -3.08 13.57 13.44
N LEU A 162 -2.52 13.04 14.53
CA LEU A 162 -3.31 12.50 15.63
C LEU A 162 -4.29 13.57 16.15
N PRO A 163 -5.57 13.22 16.34
CA PRO A 163 -6.51 14.12 16.98
C PRO A 163 -5.98 14.51 18.35
N LYS A 164 -5.96 15.83 18.62
CA LYS A 164 -5.66 16.33 19.96
C LYS A 164 -6.76 15.83 20.90
N ALA A 165 -6.38 15.42 22.11
CA ALA A 165 -7.37 15.08 23.13
C ALA A 165 -8.34 16.26 23.31
N PRO A 166 -9.65 15.98 23.48
CA PRO A 166 -10.64 17.01 23.73
C PRO A 166 -10.34 17.82 25.00
#